data_AF-A0A0W0DL82-F1
#
_entry.id   AF-A0A0W0DL82-F1
#
_cell.length_a   1.000
_cell.length_b   1.000
_cell.length_c   1.000
_cell.angle_alpha   90.00
_cell.angle_beta   90.00
_cell.angle_gamma   90.00
#
_symmetry.space_group_name_H-M   'P 1'
#
loop_
_entity.id
_entity.type
_entity.pdbx_description
1 polymer ?
#
loop_
_entity_poly.entity_id
_entity_poly.type
_entity_poly.pdbx_seq_one_letter_code
_entity_poly.pdbx_strand_id
1 'polypeptide(L)'
;MPPFIPKSRSNAVESVYLHGWVRDMLLESKTSQNIAVIPRVDPDEASIPLLSRRIYANRRHFVKITKFFQVHNYSVYASVKDSQHQILSSIHSQMRF
;
A
#
# COMPACT_ATOMS: atom_id res chain seq x y z
N MET A 1 -12.22 -22.08 32.51
CA MET A 1 -11.20 -21.04 32.21
C MET A 1 -11.43 -20.54 30.80
N PRO A 2 -11.39 -19.22 30.53
CA PRO A 2 -11.42 -18.72 29.17
C PRO A 2 -10.09 -19.05 28.46
N PRO A 3 -10.09 -19.29 27.15
CA PRO A 3 -8.87 -19.61 26.42
C PRO A 3 -7.94 -18.39 26.38
N PHE A 4 -6.72 -18.57 26.87
CA PHE A 4 -5.64 -17.61 26.73
C PHE A 4 -5.26 -17.52 25.25
N ILE A 5 -5.72 -16.49 24.56
CA ILE A 5 -5.24 -16.16 23.21
C ILE A 5 -3.90 -15.43 23.40
N PRO A 6 -2.75 -16.05 23.05
CA PRO A 6 -1.49 -15.33 23.12
C PRO A 6 -1.59 -14.16 22.16
N LYS A 7 -1.59 -12.93 22.70
CA LYS A 7 -1.36 -11.74 21.89
C LYS A 7 0.07 -11.88 21.38
N SER A 8 0.25 -12.36 20.15
CA SER A 8 1.55 -12.27 19.50
C SER A 8 1.87 -10.78 19.36
N ARG A 9 2.62 -10.25 20.34
CA ARG A 9 3.46 -9.09 20.10
C ARG A 9 4.59 -9.55 19.18
N SER A 10 4.24 -9.93 17.95
CA SER A 10 5.25 -9.96 16.91
C SER A 10 5.60 -8.51 16.68
N ASN A 11 6.73 -8.07 17.24
CA ASN A 11 7.52 -7.01 16.62
C ASN A 11 7.96 -7.58 15.26
N ALA A 12 7.01 -7.68 14.32
CA ALA A 12 7.29 -8.14 12.99
C ALA A 12 8.27 -7.11 12.43
N VAL A 13 9.50 -7.54 12.22
CA VAL A 13 10.55 -6.71 11.63
C VAL A 13 9.96 -6.10 10.37
N GLU A 14 9.79 -4.78 10.37
CA GLU A 14 9.26 -4.09 9.19
C GLU A 14 10.28 -4.24 8.06
N SER A 15 9.76 -4.42 6.83
CA SER A 15 10.61 -4.57 5.64
C SER A 15 11.51 -3.35 5.48
N VAL A 16 12.77 -3.55 5.10
CA VAL A 16 13.72 -2.46 4.81
C VAL A 16 13.25 -1.54 3.69
N TYR A 17 12.29 -1.99 2.86
CA TYR A 17 11.72 -1.21 1.77
C TYR A 17 10.48 -0.40 2.17
N LEU A 18 9.93 -0.63 3.37
CA LEU A 18 8.78 0.10 3.89
C LEU A 18 9.25 1.41 4.56
N HIS A 19 9.22 2.50 3.82
CA HIS A 19 9.60 3.83 4.32
C HIS A 19 8.39 4.76 4.45
N GLY A 20 8.51 5.80 5.28
CA GLY A 20 7.51 6.86 5.39
C GLY A 20 7.49 7.72 4.12
N TRP A 21 6.32 7.87 3.51
CA TRP A 21 6.11 8.69 2.31
C TRP A 21 4.69 9.28 2.20
N VAL A 22 3.71 8.73 2.91
CA VAL A 22 2.30 9.12 2.83
C VAL A 22 2.08 10.57 3.27
N ARG A 23 2.78 11.02 4.33
CA ARG A 23 2.72 12.41 4.78
C ARG A 23 3.22 13.38 3.71
N ASP A 24 4.35 13.06 3.09
CA ASP A 24 4.96 13.88 2.03
C ASP A 24 4.01 13.99 0.84
N MET A 25 3.42 12.86 0.42
CA MET A 25 2.37 12.83 -0.62
C MET A 25 1.23 13.79 -0.28
N LEU A 26 0.70 13.74 0.95
CA LEU A 26 -0.43 14.58 1.34
C LEU A 26 -0.08 16.06 1.32
N LEU A 27 1.16 16.42 1.67
CA LEU A 27 1.65 17.80 1.59
C LEU A 27 1.83 18.25 0.12
N GLU A 28 2.38 17.40 -0.74
CA GLU A 28 2.54 17.65 -2.19
C GLU A 28 1.16 17.81 -2.89
N SER A 29 0.16 17.03 -2.49
CA SER A 29 -1.18 17.09 -3.08
C SER A 29 -1.93 18.40 -2.83
N LYS A 30 -1.58 19.12 -1.75
CA LYS A 30 -2.19 20.42 -1.44
C LYS A 30 -1.77 21.51 -2.43
N THR A 31 -0.59 21.37 -3.04
CA THR A 31 -0.03 22.37 -3.95
C THR A 31 -0.26 22.02 -5.42
N SER A 32 -0.44 20.75 -5.77
CA SER A 32 -0.62 20.30 -7.15
C SER A 32 -1.86 19.43 -7.31
N GLN A 33 -2.87 19.94 -8.02
CA GLN A 33 -4.02 19.13 -8.42
C GLN A 33 -3.61 18.16 -9.55
N ASN A 34 -3.94 16.88 -9.39
CA ASN A 34 -3.82 15.81 -10.41
C ASN A 34 -2.41 15.31 -10.79
N ILE A 35 -1.47 15.18 -9.84
CA ILE A 35 -0.22 14.44 -10.10
C ILE A 35 -0.39 12.98 -9.65
N ALA A 36 -0.09 12.04 -10.55
CA ALA A 36 0.04 10.62 -10.19
C ALA A 36 1.20 10.46 -9.20
N VAL A 37 0.87 10.27 -7.92
CA VAL A 37 1.84 10.23 -6.82
C VAL A 37 2.76 9.01 -6.90
N ILE A 38 2.24 7.91 -7.44
CA ILE A 38 2.94 6.64 -7.62
C ILE A 38 3.05 6.40 -9.13
N PRO A 39 4.27 6.18 -9.67
CA PRO A 39 4.44 5.84 -11.07
C PRO A 39 3.64 4.61 -11.47
N ARG A 40 3.20 4.56 -12.72
CA ARG A 40 2.59 3.33 -13.26
C ARG A 40 3.66 2.26 -13.42
N VAL A 41 3.28 1.02 -13.10
CA VAL A 41 4.11 -0.17 -13.24
C VAL A 41 3.54 -1.01 -14.38
N ASP A 42 4.41 -1.52 -15.23
CA ASP A 42 4.01 -2.43 -16.31
C ASP A 42 3.42 -3.71 -15.72
N PRO A 43 2.34 -4.28 -16.29
CA PRO A 43 1.70 -5.48 -15.74
C PRO A 43 2.65 -6.67 -15.55
N ASP A 44 3.60 -6.83 -16.47
CA ASP A 44 4.61 -7.89 -16.41
C ASP A 44 5.55 -7.69 -15.22
N GLU A 45 5.99 -6.46 -14.97
CA GLU A 45 6.76 -6.10 -13.79
C GLU A 45 5.94 -6.26 -12.49
N ALA A 46 4.64 -5.94 -12.52
CA ALA A 46 3.74 -6.09 -11.39
C ALA A 46 3.45 -7.56 -11.05
N SER A 47 3.59 -8.47 -12.02
CA SER A 47 3.40 -9.91 -11.81
C SER A 47 4.49 -10.53 -10.92
N ILE A 48 5.72 -10.02 -11.02
CA ILE A 48 6.86 -10.43 -10.20
C ILE A 48 7.59 -9.17 -9.69
N PRO A 49 7.02 -8.48 -8.69
CA PRO A 49 7.50 -7.16 -8.28
C PRO A 49 8.91 -7.22 -7.69
N LEU A 50 9.34 -8.39 -7.19
CA LEU A 50 10.67 -8.63 -6.64
C LEU A 50 11.78 -8.66 -7.70
N LEU A 51 11.45 -8.65 -9.00
CA LEU A 51 12.43 -8.55 -10.09
C LEU A 51 12.49 -7.16 -10.71
N SER A 52 11.52 -6.29 -10.43
CA SER A 52 11.49 -4.94 -11.00
C SER A 52 12.35 -3.98 -10.19
N ARG A 53 13.49 -3.59 -10.77
CA ARG A 53 14.33 -2.51 -10.22
C ARG A 53 13.57 -1.19 -10.07
N ARG A 54 12.59 -0.92 -10.95
CA ARG A 54 11.76 0.29 -10.89
C ARG A 54 10.89 0.32 -9.64
N ILE A 55 10.31 -0.83 -9.27
CA ILE A 55 9.50 -0.96 -8.06
C ILE A 55 10.37 -0.72 -6.82
N TYR A 56 11.55 -1.35 -6.72
CA TYR A 56 12.45 -1.15 -5.59
C TYR A 56 13.03 0.26 -5.49
N ALA A 57 13.28 0.92 -6.63
CA ALA A 57 13.81 2.28 -6.65
C ALA A 57 12.82 3.31 -6.08
N ASN A 58 11.52 2.99 -6.03
CA ASN A 58 10.51 3.92 -5.54
C ASN A 58 9.78 3.37 -4.31
N ARG A 59 10.13 3.92 -3.15
CA ARG A 59 9.53 3.62 -1.85
C ARG A 59 8.00 3.73 -1.82
N ARG A 60 7.39 4.53 -2.70
CA ARG A 60 5.93 4.75 -2.74
C ARG A 60 5.16 3.52 -3.23
N HIS A 61 5.82 2.53 -3.83
CA HIS A 61 5.18 1.25 -4.17
C HIS A 61 4.99 0.32 -2.97
N PHE A 62 5.67 0.58 -1.85
CA PHE A 62 5.62 -0.28 -0.68
C PHE A 62 4.62 0.26 0.33
N VAL A 63 3.59 -0.55 0.59
CA VAL A 63 2.58 -0.32 1.62
C VAL A 63 2.18 -1.65 2.25
N LYS A 64 1.66 -1.58 3.47
CA LYS A 64 1.06 -2.71 4.17
C LYS A 64 -0.44 -2.51 4.29
N ILE A 65 -1.22 -3.49 3.87
CA ILE A 65 -2.66 -3.51 4.14
C ILE A 65 -2.88 -3.79 5.63
N THR A 66 -3.65 -2.93 6.30
CA THR A 66 -3.96 -3.06 7.73
C THR A 66 -5.36 -3.64 7.96
N LYS A 67 -6.33 -3.25 7.12
CA LYS A 67 -7.72 -3.69 7.25
C LYS A 67 -8.45 -3.63 5.92
N PHE A 68 -9.27 -4.65 5.63
CA PHE A 68 -10.26 -4.61 4.55
C PHE A 68 -11.61 -4.13 5.10
N PHE A 69 -12.34 -3.34 4.32
CA PHE A 69 -13.67 -2.83 4.71
C PHE A 69 -14.78 -3.48 3.90
N GLN A 70 -14.80 -3.24 2.59
CA GLN A 70 -15.87 -3.71 1.70
C GLN A 70 -15.39 -3.84 0.25
N VAL A 71 -16.15 -4.61 -0.53
CA VAL A 71 -16.02 -4.66 -1.99
C VAL A 71 -17.29 -4.07 -2.59
N HIS A 72 -17.14 -3.06 -3.44
CA HIS A 72 -18.27 -2.39 -4.10
C HIS A 72 -17.84 -1.91 -5.49
N ASN A 73 -18.71 -2.07 -6.50
CA ASN A 73 -18.44 -1.69 -7.89
C ASN A 73 -17.07 -2.16 -8.42
N TYR A 74 -16.79 -3.47 -8.28
CA TYR A 74 -15.52 -4.09 -8.70
C TYR A 74 -14.26 -3.45 -8.09
N SER A 75 -14.43 -2.75 -6.96
CA SER A 75 -13.36 -2.06 -6.24
C SER A 75 -13.30 -2.55 -4.79
N VAL A 76 -12.09 -2.82 -4.33
CA VAL A 76 -11.82 -3.23 -2.93
C VAL A 76 -11.43 -2.00 -2.13
N TYR A 77 -12.15 -1.73 -1.05
CA TYR A 77 -11.87 -0.63 -0.13
C TYR A 77 -11.13 -1.16 1.09
N ALA A 78 -9.95 -0.61 1.35
CA ALA A 78 -9.05 -1.05 2.41
C ALA A 78 -8.36 0.14 3.08
N SER A 79 -7.77 -0.11 4.24
CA SER A 79 -6.79 0.78 4.84
C SER A 79 -5.39 0.22 4.62
N VAL A 80 -4.49 1.10 4.23
CA VAL A 80 -3.09 0.80 3.98
C VAL A 80 -2.23 1.74 4.80
N LYS A 81 -1.05 1.27 5.22
CA LYS A 81 -0.07 2.08 5.94
C LYS A 81 1.30 2.02 5.27
N ASP A 82 2.06 3.09 5.42
CA ASP A 82 3.51 3.04 5.30
C ASP A 82 4.13 2.74 6.68
N SER A 83 5.40 3.07 6.91
CA SER A 83 6.02 2.86 8.23
C SER A 83 5.61 3.88 9.31
N GLN A 84 4.92 4.97 8.96
CA GLN A 84 4.62 6.08 9.87
C GLN A 84 3.14 6.47 9.94
N HIS A 85 2.43 6.42 8.81
CA HIS A 85 1.07 6.93 8.63
C HIS A 85 0.18 5.91 7.93
N GLN A 86 -1.12 6.01 8.20
CA GLN A 86 -2.16 5.14 7.64
C GLN A 86 -3.17 5.97 6.85
N ILE A 87 -3.61 5.46 5.71
CA ILE A 87 -4.61 6.07 4.83
C ILE A 87 -5.66 5.04 4.38
N LEU A 88 -6.75 5.56 3.82
CA LEU A 88 -7.75 4.77 3.11
C LEU A 88 -7.36 4.68 1.63
N SER A 89 -7.60 3.52 1.02
CA SER A 89 -7.28 3.26 -0.38
C SER A 89 -8.38 2.41 -1.04
N SER A 90 -8.61 2.66 -2.33
CA SER A 90 -9.45 1.80 -3.18
C SER A 90 -8.60 1.15 -4.27
N ILE A 91 -8.77 -0.16 -4.45
CA ILE A 91 -8.09 -0.97 -5.46
C ILE A 91 -9.13 -1.34 -6.51
N HIS A 92 -8.94 -0.83 -7.73
CA HIS A 92 -9.87 -1.06 -8.84
C HIS A 92 -9.44 -2.27 -9.65
N SER A 93 -10.39 -3.14 -10.00
CA SER A 93 -10.15 -4.20 -10.97
C SER A 93 -9.95 -3.60 -12.37
N GLN A 94 -8.84 -3.93 -13.02
CA GLN A 94 -8.71 -3.71 -14.47
C GLN A 94 -9.17 -4.98 -15.17
N MET A 95 -10.47 -5.08 -15.48
CA MET A 95 -10.94 -6.13 -16.37
C MET A 95 -10.41 -5.83 -17.77
N ARG A 96 -9.50 -6.67 -18.26
CA ARG A 96 -9.16 -6.74 -19.68
C ARG A 96 -10.08 -7.81 -20.30
N PHE A 97 -10.98 -7.39 -21.17
CA PHE A 97 -11.73 -8.27 -22.08
C PHE A 97 -10.95 -8.39 -23.39
#